data_AF-A0AA90VLA2-F1
#
_entry.id   AF-A0AA90VLA2-F1
#
_cell.length_a   1.000
_cell.length_b   1.000
_cell.length_c   1.000
_cell.angle_alpha   90.00
_cell.angle_beta   90.00
_cell.angle_gamma   90.00
#
_symmetry.space_group_name_H-M   'P 1'
#
loop_
_entity.id
_entity.type
_entity.pdbx_description
1 polymer ?
#
loop_
_entity_poly.entity_id
_entity_poly.type
_entity_poly.pdbx_seq_one_letter_code
_entity_poly.pdbx_strand_id
1 'polypeptide(L)'
;MLYEAKKGSKAYEYIKGILEAEFEEHQAYMKRVEEAVGFEFEKYQGYQPNRTLTRVYEITAIWVHSERYDTLDKKVWKKIDGVKLEDGYYVAIAPNKRYKQGKAIASALLSYKSVTNHFKVMKELNIEVSQVSRFSITQLLRHKDRIFVYFDDSIRAEKYNPDFKEITIGEYEDFINSKD
;
A
#
# COMPACT_ATOMS: atom_id res chain seq x y z
N MET A 1 -16.20 -8.77 2.20
CA MET A 1 -17.01 -8.92 0.97
C MET A 1 -16.52 -7.97 -0.11
N LEU A 2 -16.65 -8.37 -1.38
CA LEU A 2 -16.10 -7.64 -2.51
C LEU A 2 -17.22 -7.00 -3.34
N TYR A 3 -16.97 -5.77 -3.78
CA TYR A 3 -17.92 -4.97 -4.53
C TYR A 3 -17.25 -4.33 -5.74
N GLU A 4 -17.98 -4.22 -6.83
CA GLU A 4 -17.64 -3.38 -7.97
C GLU A 4 -18.37 -2.03 -7.84
N ALA A 5 -17.63 -0.93 -8.00
CA ALA A 5 -18.22 0.39 -8.12
C ALA A 5 -18.73 0.60 -9.56
N LYS A 6 -20.00 0.95 -9.72
CA LYS A 6 -20.63 1.19 -11.03
C LYS A 6 -19.90 2.33 -11.74
N LYS A 7 -19.43 2.09 -12.96
CA LYS A 7 -18.69 3.09 -13.76
C LYS A 7 -19.49 4.39 -13.91
N GLY A 8 -18.84 5.53 -13.71
CA GLY A 8 -19.46 6.87 -13.76
C GLY A 8 -20.31 7.25 -12.55
N SER A 9 -20.39 6.39 -11.53
CA SER A 9 -21.02 6.73 -10.25
C SER A 9 -20.13 7.62 -9.37
N LYS A 10 -20.70 8.19 -8.31
CA LYS A 10 -19.94 9.01 -7.36
C LYS A 10 -18.89 8.19 -6.63
N ALA A 11 -19.25 6.98 -6.18
CA ALA A 11 -18.31 6.07 -5.54
C ALA A 11 -17.14 5.70 -6.48
N TYR A 12 -17.44 5.41 -7.75
CA TYR A 12 -16.43 5.07 -8.76
C TYR A 12 -15.42 6.20 -8.95
N GLU A 13 -15.88 7.43 -9.23
CA GLU A 13 -14.99 8.57 -9.46
C GLU A 13 -14.19 8.93 -8.20
N TYR A 14 -14.80 8.82 -7.02
CA TYR A 14 -14.12 9.06 -5.74
C TYR A 14 -12.96 8.07 -5.50
N ILE A 15 -13.22 6.77 -5.64
CA ILE A 15 -12.19 5.74 -5.42
C ILE A 15 -11.11 5.82 -6.49
N LYS A 16 -11.49 6.05 -7.75
CA LYS A 16 -10.55 6.25 -8.85
C LYS A 16 -9.60 7.41 -8.55
N GLY A 17 -10.12 8.55 -8.09
CA GLY A 17 -9.31 9.71 -7.72
C GLY A 17 -8.34 9.43 -6.57
N ILE A 18 -8.76 8.62 -5.58
CA ILE A 18 -7.84 8.18 -4.50
C ILE A 18 -6.70 7.34 -5.08
N LEU A 19 -7.03 6.33 -5.89
CA LEU A 19 -6.02 5.41 -6.43
C LEU A 19 -5.03 6.12 -7.37
N GLU A 20 -5.50 7.09 -8.15
CA GLU A 20 -4.65 7.93 -9.01
C GLU A 20 -3.73 8.83 -8.17
N ALA A 21 -4.26 9.52 -7.16
CA ALA A 21 -3.45 10.34 -6.25
C ALA A 21 -2.46 9.50 -5.42
N GLU A 22 -2.85 8.31 -4.95
CA GLU A 22 -1.96 7.41 -4.21
C GLU A 22 -0.82 6.90 -5.10
N PHE A 23 -1.09 6.64 -6.38
CA PHE A 23 -0.07 6.27 -7.37
C PHE A 23 0.90 7.42 -7.62
N GLU A 24 0.41 8.64 -7.86
CA GLU A 24 1.25 9.82 -8.05
C GLU A 24 2.15 10.10 -6.84
N GLU A 25 1.59 10.05 -5.63
CA GLU A 25 2.36 10.23 -4.41
C GLU A 25 3.35 9.08 -4.19
N HIS A 26 3.00 7.83 -4.55
CA HIS A 26 3.94 6.72 -4.47
C HIS A 26 5.16 6.94 -5.38
N GLN A 27 4.97 7.41 -6.62
CA GLN A 27 6.10 7.75 -7.51
C GLN A 27 6.96 8.86 -6.91
N ALA A 28 6.34 9.92 -6.40
CA ALA A 28 7.07 11.02 -5.76
C ALA A 28 7.79 10.58 -4.47
N TYR A 29 7.20 9.66 -3.72
CA TYR A 29 7.76 9.07 -2.51
C TYR A 29 8.98 8.21 -2.82
N MET A 30 8.89 7.29 -3.78
CA MET A 30 10.01 6.44 -4.18
C MET A 30 11.21 7.26 -4.64
N LYS A 31 10.98 8.34 -5.41
CA LYS A 31 12.06 9.28 -5.79
C LYS A 31 12.77 9.88 -4.57
N ARG A 32 12.02 10.38 -3.57
CA ARG A 32 12.61 10.91 -2.33
C ARG A 32 13.40 9.85 -1.57
N VAL A 33 12.92 8.61 -1.59
CA VAL A 33 13.59 7.49 -0.94
C VAL A 33 14.89 7.14 -1.66
N GLU A 34 14.87 6.95 -2.97
CA GLU A 34 16.07 6.63 -3.77
C GLU A 34 17.14 7.71 -3.62
N GLU A 35 16.75 8.98 -3.68
CA GLU A 35 17.64 10.13 -3.43
C GLU A 35 18.29 10.07 -2.03
N ALA A 36 17.53 9.71 -1.00
CA ALA A 36 18.05 9.63 0.37
C ALA A 36 18.92 8.38 0.62
N VAL A 37 18.52 7.24 0.06
CA VAL A 37 19.20 5.94 0.20
C VAL A 37 20.55 5.97 -0.54
N GLY A 38 20.61 6.64 -1.70
CA GLY A 38 21.83 6.83 -2.48
C GLY A 38 22.25 5.60 -3.29
N PHE A 39 21.33 4.66 -3.50
CA PHE A 39 21.48 3.53 -4.43
C PHE A 39 20.10 2.97 -4.80
N GLU A 40 20.03 2.33 -5.97
CA GLU A 40 18.81 1.69 -6.46
C GLU A 40 18.53 0.37 -5.74
N PHE A 41 17.26 0.08 -5.50
CA PHE A 41 16.80 -1.17 -4.90
C PHE A 41 15.43 -1.54 -5.42
N GLU A 42 15.19 -2.83 -5.60
CA GLU A 42 13.91 -3.34 -6.12
C GLU A 42 13.07 -4.01 -5.02
N LYS A 43 13.74 -4.65 -4.05
CA LYS A 43 13.10 -5.46 -3.02
C LYS A 43 13.12 -4.71 -1.69
N TYR A 44 11.97 -4.63 -1.03
CA TYR A 44 11.84 -4.01 0.30
C TYR A 44 10.72 -4.65 1.13
N GLN A 45 10.77 -4.42 2.44
CA GLN A 45 9.70 -4.73 3.39
C GLN A 45 8.96 -3.45 3.75
N GLY A 46 7.66 -3.55 4.01
CA GLY A 46 6.89 -2.38 4.38
C GLY A 46 5.39 -2.58 4.45
N TYR A 47 4.72 -1.46 4.63
CA TYR A 47 3.27 -1.34 4.62
C TYR A 47 2.80 -0.71 3.33
N GLN A 48 1.58 -1.08 2.93
CA GLN A 48 0.88 -0.53 1.78
C GLN A 48 -0.47 0.03 2.23
N PRO A 49 -1.09 0.95 1.47
CA PRO A 49 -2.33 1.60 1.84
C PRO A 49 -3.45 0.64 2.25
N ASN A 50 -3.62 -0.47 1.52
CA ASN A 50 -4.65 -1.48 1.81
C ASN A 50 -4.38 -2.33 3.06
N ARG A 51 -3.24 -2.14 3.74
CA ARG A 51 -2.88 -2.84 4.98
C ARG A 51 -2.85 -1.92 6.20
N THR A 52 -3.21 -0.65 6.06
CA THR A 52 -3.13 0.34 7.15
C THR A 52 -4.38 1.20 7.23
N LEU A 53 -4.77 1.58 8.45
CA LEU A 53 -5.91 2.49 8.66
C LEU A 53 -5.64 3.89 8.10
N THR A 54 -4.39 4.33 8.15
CA THR A 54 -3.94 5.63 7.66
C THR A 54 -3.60 5.62 6.17
N ARG A 55 -3.73 4.48 5.49
CA ARG A 55 -3.44 4.29 4.07
C ARG A 55 -2.06 4.81 3.66
N VAL A 56 -1.04 4.53 4.47
CA VAL A 56 0.36 4.90 4.20
C VAL A 56 1.06 3.83 3.35
N TYR A 57 1.98 4.26 2.49
CA TYR A 57 3.14 3.46 2.10
C TYR A 57 4.29 3.76 3.07
N GLU A 58 4.91 2.72 3.61
CA GLU A 58 6.08 2.86 4.48
C GLU A 58 7.08 1.75 4.19
N ILE A 59 8.32 2.11 3.89
CA ILE A 59 9.42 1.14 3.77
C ILE A 59 10.06 0.99 5.15
N THR A 60 10.01 -0.21 5.71
CA THR A 60 10.60 -0.50 7.03
C THR A 60 12.01 -1.08 6.94
N ALA A 61 12.31 -1.79 5.83
CA ALA A 61 13.63 -2.29 5.51
C ALA A 61 13.79 -2.45 3.99
N ILE A 62 15.03 -2.34 3.51
CA ILE A 62 15.41 -2.56 2.10
C ILE A 62 16.14 -3.90 2.02
N TRP A 63 15.88 -4.70 1.01
CA TRP A 63 16.62 -5.93 0.75
C TRP A 63 17.74 -5.66 -0.24
N VAL A 64 18.97 -6.00 0.16
CA VAL A 64 20.16 -5.91 -0.71
C VAL A 64 20.84 -7.27 -0.77
N HIS A 65 21.54 -7.56 -1.87
CA HIS A 65 22.43 -8.73 -1.91
C HIS A 65 23.47 -8.67 -0.80
N SER A 66 23.81 -9.83 -0.24
CA SER A 66 24.84 -9.95 0.80
C SER A 66 26.17 -9.29 0.42
N GLU A 67 26.62 -9.45 -0.83
CA GLU A 67 27.82 -8.80 -1.36
C GLU A 67 27.74 -7.27 -1.29
N ARG A 68 26.57 -6.69 -1.60
CA ARG A 68 26.33 -5.25 -1.49
C ARG A 68 26.35 -4.82 -0.03
N TYR A 69 25.72 -5.58 0.87
CA TYR A 69 25.69 -5.28 2.29
C TYR A 69 27.10 -5.13 2.90
N ASP A 70 28.05 -5.97 2.48
CA ASP A 70 29.43 -5.92 2.98
C ASP A 70 30.15 -4.60 2.65
N THR A 71 29.69 -3.90 1.60
CA THR A 71 30.21 -2.58 1.20
C THR A 71 29.51 -1.39 1.87
N LEU A 72 28.39 -1.60 2.56
CA LEU A 72 27.62 -0.51 3.16
C LEU A 72 28.22 -0.03 4.49
N ASP A 73 28.10 1.27 4.77
CA ASP A 73 28.49 1.82 6.06
C ASP A 73 27.57 1.31 7.18
N LYS A 74 28.12 0.46 8.05
CA LYS A 74 27.45 -0.15 9.21
C LYS A 74 27.09 0.86 10.32
N LYS A 75 27.61 2.10 10.25
CA LYS A 75 27.11 3.21 11.06
C LYS A 75 25.77 3.71 10.53
N VAL A 76 25.61 3.80 9.21
CA VAL A 76 24.37 4.29 8.57
C VAL A 76 23.32 3.20 8.49
N TRP A 77 23.73 1.96 8.24
CA TRP A 77 22.83 0.82 8.01
C TRP A 77 22.98 -0.22 9.11
N LYS A 78 21.85 -0.76 9.57
CA LYS A 78 21.81 -1.95 10.44
C LYS A 78 21.18 -3.11 9.70
N LYS A 79 21.76 -4.30 9.85
CA LYS A 79 21.11 -5.55 9.45
C LYS A 79 19.93 -5.83 10.37
N ILE A 80 18.80 -6.18 9.77
CA ILE A 80 17.56 -6.57 10.45
C ILE A 80 17.34 -8.07 10.31
N ASP A 81 17.56 -8.60 9.11
CA ASP A 81 17.28 -9.99 8.78
C ASP A 81 18.13 -10.47 7.60
N GLY A 82 18.03 -11.74 7.22
CA GLY A 82 18.63 -12.30 6.01
C GLY A 82 17.85 -13.49 5.48
N VAL A 83 17.71 -13.57 4.15
CA VAL A 83 16.94 -14.63 3.48
C VAL A 83 17.67 -15.10 2.23
N LYS A 84 17.55 -16.40 1.92
CA LYS A 84 17.96 -16.96 0.63
C LYS A 84 16.77 -16.97 -0.32
N LEU A 85 16.88 -16.24 -1.42
CA LEU A 85 15.93 -16.26 -2.53
C LEU A 85 16.53 -17.07 -3.69
N GLU A 86 15.73 -17.31 -4.74
CA GLU A 86 16.15 -18.07 -5.92
C GLU A 86 17.40 -17.49 -6.58
N ASP A 87 17.52 -16.15 -6.57
CA ASP A 87 18.60 -15.38 -7.16
C ASP A 87 19.74 -15.03 -6.18
N GLY A 88 19.73 -15.57 -4.95
CA GLY A 88 20.86 -15.48 -4.02
C GLY A 88 20.50 -15.07 -2.60
N TYR A 89 21.53 -14.75 -1.81
CA TYR A 89 21.36 -14.33 -0.42
C TYR A 89 21.15 -12.82 -0.30
N TYR A 90 20.05 -12.45 0.35
CA TYR A 90 19.65 -11.09 0.64
C TYR A 90 19.75 -10.78 2.13
N VAL A 91 20.05 -9.52 2.43
CA VAL A 91 20.11 -8.96 3.77
C VAL A 91 19.11 -7.81 3.85
N ALA A 92 18.19 -7.87 4.83
CA ALA A 92 17.31 -6.76 5.12
C ALA A 92 18.10 -5.73 5.92
N ILE A 93 18.12 -4.50 5.44
CA ILE A 93 18.78 -3.38 6.10
C ILE A 93 17.78 -2.28 6.41
N ALA A 94 17.97 -1.63 7.55
CA ALA A 94 17.22 -0.46 7.92
C ALA A 94 18.18 0.66 8.33
N PRO A 95 17.77 1.94 8.19
CA PRO A 95 18.60 3.05 8.60
C PRO A 95 18.83 3.04 10.13
N ASN A 96 20.06 3.32 10.53
CA ASN A 96 20.47 3.47 11.91
C ASN A 96 20.20 4.90 12.39
N LYS A 97 19.07 5.08 13.07
CA LYS A 97 18.59 6.37 13.58
C LYS A 97 19.49 7.03 14.64
N ARG A 98 20.60 6.40 15.06
CA ARG A 98 21.60 7.03 15.94
C ARG A 98 22.47 8.06 15.21
N TYR A 99 22.68 7.89 13.91
CA TYR A 99 23.56 8.73 13.11
C TYR A 99 22.77 9.71 12.23
N LYS A 100 23.35 10.89 11.93
CA LYS A 100 22.70 11.96 11.17
C LYS A 100 22.17 11.48 9.81
N GLN A 101 22.99 10.76 9.06
CA GLN A 101 22.61 10.22 7.76
C GLN A 101 21.50 9.15 7.89
N GLY A 102 21.61 8.23 8.85
CA GLY A 102 20.54 7.26 9.12
C GLY A 102 19.21 7.92 9.52
N LYS A 103 19.23 9.02 10.28
CA LYS A 103 18.01 9.80 10.57
C LYS A 103 17.40 10.43 9.32
N ALA A 104 18.23 10.93 8.41
CA ALA A 104 17.76 11.51 7.15
C ALA A 104 17.08 10.45 6.27
N ILE A 105 17.72 9.29 6.11
CA ILE A 105 17.15 8.15 5.37
C ILE A 105 15.84 7.71 6.04
N ALA A 106 15.83 7.51 7.36
CA ALA A 106 14.62 7.12 8.08
C ALA A 106 13.46 8.13 7.91
N SER A 107 13.77 9.41 7.79
CA SER A 107 12.76 10.45 7.55
C SER A 107 12.22 10.36 6.12
N ALA A 108 13.06 10.05 5.14
CA ALA A 108 12.63 9.81 3.76
C ALA A 108 11.72 8.57 3.66
N LEU A 109 12.07 7.47 4.32
CA LEU A 109 11.23 6.25 4.36
C LEU A 109 9.86 6.47 5.02
N LEU A 110 9.74 7.49 5.90
CA LEU A 110 8.49 7.88 6.55
C LEU A 110 7.80 9.08 5.85
N SER A 111 8.30 9.51 4.69
CA SER A 111 7.87 10.76 4.05
C SER A 111 6.63 10.64 3.18
N TYR A 112 6.00 9.46 3.09
CA TYR A 112 4.80 9.25 2.29
C TYR A 112 3.65 10.11 2.85
N LYS A 113 2.98 10.84 1.96
CA LYS A 113 1.84 11.69 2.34
C LYS A 113 0.54 10.97 2.04
N SER A 114 -0.09 10.40 3.06
CA SER A 114 -1.40 9.78 2.90
C SER A 114 -2.43 10.70 2.25
N VAL A 115 -3.02 10.23 1.15
CA VAL A 115 -4.07 10.93 0.41
C VAL A 115 -5.39 10.93 1.19
N THR A 116 -5.66 9.83 1.89
CA THR A 116 -6.88 9.62 2.66
C THR A 116 -6.62 8.63 3.80
N ASN A 117 -7.66 8.22 4.52
CA ASN A 117 -7.60 7.17 5.53
C ASN A 117 -8.88 6.33 5.46
N HIS A 118 -8.86 5.16 6.11
CA HIS A 118 -9.98 4.23 6.16
C HIS A 118 -11.29 4.91 6.55
N PHE A 119 -11.32 5.67 7.64
CA PHE A 119 -12.56 6.30 8.13
C PHE A 119 -13.10 7.36 7.17
N LYS A 120 -12.22 8.15 6.53
CA LYS A 120 -12.62 9.12 5.52
C LYS A 120 -13.22 8.42 4.30
N VAL A 121 -12.60 7.34 3.84
CA VAL A 121 -13.15 6.54 2.72
C VAL A 121 -14.53 6.01 3.06
N MET A 122 -14.71 5.41 4.24
CA MET A 122 -16.01 4.90 4.68
C MET A 122 -17.08 6.00 4.72
N LYS A 123 -16.74 7.16 5.27
CA LYS A 123 -17.63 8.32 5.35
C LYS A 123 -18.06 8.84 3.97
N GLU A 124 -17.10 9.09 3.08
CA GLU A 124 -17.39 9.65 1.74
C GLU A 124 -18.14 8.66 0.84
N LEU A 125 -17.95 7.36 1.06
CA LEU A 125 -18.70 6.30 0.40
C LEU A 125 -20.08 6.05 1.02
N ASN A 126 -20.48 6.81 2.03
CA ASN A 126 -21.73 6.63 2.78
C ASN A 126 -21.89 5.20 3.31
N ILE A 127 -20.81 4.59 3.80
CA ILE A 127 -20.84 3.26 4.39
C ILE A 127 -20.78 3.38 5.90
N GLU A 128 -21.77 2.81 6.58
CA GLU A 128 -21.81 2.78 8.02
C GLU A 128 -20.69 1.89 8.57
N VAL A 129 -19.84 2.45 9.44
CA VAL A 129 -18.79 1.69 10.13
C VAL A 129 -19.42 1.02 11.34
N SER A 130 -19.48 -0.31 11.33
CA SER A 130 -19.96 -1.08 12.48
C SER A 130 -19.02 -0.84 13.68
N GLN A 131 -19.58 -0.54 14.86
CA GLN A 131 -18.82 -0.28 16.10
C GLN A 131 -18.18 -1.55 16.72
N VAL A 132 -17.99 -2.61 15.94
CA VAL A 132 -17.44 -3.88 16.44
C VAL A 132 -15.95 -3.73 16.68
N SER A 133 -15.45 -4.37 17.75
CA SER A 133 -14.04 -4.30 18.17
C SER A 133 -13.05 -4.98 17.21
N ARG A 134 -13.54 -5.70 16.20
CA ARG A 134 -12.76 -6.37 15.16
C ARG A 134 -13.39 -6.14 13.80
N PHE A 135 -12.65 -5.53 12.89
CA PHE A 135 -13.04 -5.30 11.52
C PHE A 135 -11.83 -5.41 10.60
N SER A 136 -12.10 -5.72 9.34
CA SER A 136 -11.13 -5.75 8.26
C SER A 136 -10.98 -4.37 7.63
N ILE A 137 -9.74 -4.00 7.30
CA ILE A 137 -9.45 -2.72 6.66
C ILE A 137 -10.00 -2.72 5.23
N THR A 138 -10.71 -1.64 4.87
CA THR A 138 -11.20 -1.43 3.50
C THR A 138 -10.04 -1.40 2.52
N GLN A 139 -10.13 -2.21 1.47
CA GLN A 139 -9.13 -2.27 0.40
C GLN A 139 -9.72 -1.71 -0.88
N LEU A 140 -8.97 -0.79 -1.51
CA LEU A 140 -9.33 -0.20 -2.80
C LEU A 140 -8.50 -0.88 -3.88
N LEU A 141 -9.17 -1.36 -4.93
CA LEU A 141 -8.56 -2.17 -5.97
C LEU A 141 -8.96 -1.62 -7.34
N ARG A 142 -8.05 -1.73 -8.30
CA ARG A 142 -8.29 -1.36 -9.70
C ARG A 142 -7.77 -2.44 -10.63
N HIS A 143 -8.57 -2.78 -11.62
CA HIS A 143 -8.14 -3.56 -12.77
C HIS A 143 -8.64 -2.86 -14.03
N LYS A 144 -7.69 -2.36 -14.86
CA LYS A 144 -8.00 -1.54 -16.05
C LYS A 144 -8.88 -0.33 -15.70
N ASP A 145 -10.10 -0.30 -16.21
CA ASP A 145 -11.10 0.73 -15.97
C ASP A 145 -12.13 0.36 -14.89
N ARG A 146 -11.98 -0.80 -14.26
CA ARG A 146 -12.88 -1.31 -13.22
C ARG A 146 -12.32 -1.04 -11.84
N ILE A 147 -13.21 -0.67 -10.93
CA ILE A 147 -12.88 -0.30 -9.56
C ILE A 147 -13.61 -1.24 -8.62
N PHE A 148 -12.86 -1.85 -7.72
CA PHE A 148 -13.39 -2.76 -6.73
C PHE A 148 -13.04 -2.29 -5.32
N VAL A 149 -13.90 -2.65 -4.38
CA VAL A 149 -13.69 -2.38 -2.96
C VAL A 149 -13.96 -3.64 -2.16
N TYR A 150 -12.99 -4.02 -1.35
CA TYR A 150 -13.21 -5.00 -0.30
C TYR A 150 -13.60 -4.26 0.99
N PHE A 151 -14.77 -4.59 1.52
CA PHE A 151 -15.19 -4.19 2.86
C PHE A 151 -15.14 -5.40 3.81
N ASP A 152 -15.15 -5.14 5.11
CA ASP A 152 -15.35 -6.18 6.12
C ASP A 152 -16.63 -7.00 5.85
N ASP A 153 -16.63 -8.28 6.21
CA ASP A 153 -17.74 -9.19 5.91
C ASP A 153 -19.05 -8.82 6.63
N SER A 154 -18.99 -7.97 7.67
CA SER A 154 -20.16 -7.41 8.32
C SER A 154 -20.87 -6.32 7.50
N ILE A 155 -20.23 -5.75 6.48
CA ILE A 155 -20.69 -4.53 5.79
C ILE A 155 -21.43 -4.85 4.50
N ARG A 156 -22.76 -4.74 4.50
CA ARG A 156 -23.60 -4.86 3.30
C ARG A 156 -23.67 -3.53 2.53
N ALA A 157 -22.60 -3.21 1.79
CA ALA A 157 -22.39 -1.89 1.19
C ALA A 157 -23.50 -1.46 0.22
N GLU A 158 -24.08 -2.41 -0.53
CA GLU A 158 -25.17 -2.18 -1.48
C GLU A 158 -26.45 -1.63 -0.85
N LYS A 159 -26.64 -1.85 0.46
CA LYS A 159 -27.79 -1.31 1.22
C LYS A 159 -27.61 0.16 1.59
N TYR A 160 -26.37 0.62 1.74
CA TYR A 160 -26.03 1.98 2.16
C TYR A 160 -25.66 2.87 0.97
N ASN A 161 -25.09 2.28 -0.07
CA ASN A 161 -24.67 2.99 -1.26
C ASN A 161 -25.06 2.20 -2.53
N PRO A 162 -26.03 2.69 -3.32
CA PRO A 162 -26.49 2.02 -4.52
C PRO A 162 -25.47 2.04 -5.67
N ASP A 163 -24.35 2.76 -5.53
CA ASP A 163 -23.25 2.77 -6.50
C ASP A 163 -22.48 1.45 -6.51
N PHE A 164 -22.64 0.59 -5.49
CA PHE A 164 -21.97 -0.70 -5.41
C PHE A 164 -22.84 -1.85 -5.91
N LYS A 165 -22.18 -2.82 -6.54
CA LYS A 165 -22.73 -4.15 -6.84
C LYS A 165 -21.83 -5.18 -6.16
N GLU A 166 -22.41 -6.05 -5.33
CA GLU A 166 -21.67 -7.17 -4.75
C GLU A 166 -21.23 -8.12 -5.86
N ILE A 167 -19.99 -8.61 -5.75
CA ILE A 167 -19.43 -9.63 -6.63
C ILE A 167 -18.75 -10.72 -5.80
N THR A 168 -18.73 -11.92 -6.34
CA THR A 168 -18.00 -13.05 -5.76
C THR A 168 -16.51 -12.94 -6.05
N ILE A 169 -15.70 -13.67 -5.27
CA ILE A 169 -14.26 -13.78 -5.54
C ILE A 169 -13.98 -14.44 -6.90
N GLY A 170 -14.82 -15.41 -7.31
CA GLY A 170 -14.72 -16.05 -8.62
C GLY A 170 -14.97 -15.08 -9.76
N GLU A 171 -16.02 -14.25 -9.68
CA GLU A 171 -16.26 -13.20 -10.67
C GLU A 171 -15.09 -12.21 -10.75
N TYR A 172 -14.52 -11.83 -9.60
CA TYR A 172 -13.33 -10.98 -9.58
C TYR A 172 -12.11 -11.64 -10.23
N GLU A 173 -11.85 -12.91 -9.92
CA GLU A 173 -10.79 -13.70 -10.53
C GLU A 173 -10.95 -13.80 -12.04
N ASP A 174 -12.18 -14.02 -12.52
CA ASP A 174 -12.50 -14.02 -13.95
C ASP A 174 -12.18 -12.66 -14.58
N PHE A 175 -12.51 -11.55 -13.90
CA PHE A 175 -12.22 -10.21 -14.41
C PHE A 175 -10.74 -9.85 -14.45
N ILE A 176 -9.94 -10.30 -13.49
CA ILE A 176 -8.50 -9.98 -13.46
C ILE A 176 -7.68 -10.90 -14.38
N ASN A 177 -8.18 -12.11 -14.65
CA ASN A 177 -7.53 -13.09 -15.51
C ASN A 177 -8.03 -13.02 -16.97
N SER A 178 -9.14 -12.32 -17.24
CA SER A 178 -9.59 -12.09 -18.60
C SER A 178 -8.55 -11.27 -19.36
N LYS A 179 -8.15 -11.78 -20.53
CA LYS A 179 -7.16 -11.11 -21.39
C LYS A 179 -7.70 -9.81 -22.01
N ASP A 180 -9.02 -9.62 -21.99
CA ASP A 180 -9.74 -8.47 -22.53
C ASP A 180 -9.86 -7.33 -21.52
#